data_AF-A0A0T2QH63-F1
#
_entry.id   AF-A0A0T2QH63-F1
#
_cell.length_a   1.000
_cell.length_b   1.000
_cell.length_c   1.000
_cell.angle_alpha   90.00
_cell.angle_beta   90.00
_cell.angle_gamma   90.00
#
_symmetry.space_group_name_H-M   'P 1'
#
loop_
_entity.id
_entity.type
_entity.pdbx_description
1 polymer ?
#
loop_
_entity_poly.entity_id
_entity_poly.type
_entity_poly.pdbx_seq_one_letter_code
_entity_poly.pdbx_strand_id
1 'polypeptide(L)'
;MTGAAHIEGFEAPIHRALAEPILLGGAPRTVAIVNGTLAAALGLGLQQWIAGLVVWAFGHTLAVFAARRDPDVFAVLARHLRQRGYFAC
;
A
#
# COMPACT_ATOMS: atom_id res chain seq x y z
N MET A 1 5.67 -16.48 -31.31
CA MET A 1 6.03 -15.15 -30.77
C MET A 1 5.87 -14.15 -31.90
N THR A 2 4.69 -13.57 -32.04
CA THR A 2 4.37 -12.65 -33.14
C THR A 2 4.81 -11.26 -32.73
N GLY A 3 5.81 -10.72 -33.42
CA GLY A 3 6.25 -9.33 -33.23
C GLY A 3 5.12 -8.38 -33.59
N ALA A 4 4.63 -7.64 -32.61
CA ALA A 4 3.78 -6.48 -32.87
C ALA A 4 4.59 -5.51 -33.73
N ALA A 5 4.07 -5.16 -34.92
CA ALA A 5 4.70 -4.17 -35.77
C ALA A 5 4.70 -2.82 -35.03
N HIS A 6 5.89 -2.27 -34.80
CA HIS A 6 6.08 -0.95 -34.21
C HIS A 6 5.62 0.10 -35.22
N ILE A 7 4.52 0.81 -34.91
CA ILE A 7 3.95 1.86 -35.77
C ILE A 7 4.45 3.21 -35.23
N GLU A 8 5.30 3.91 -36.02
CA GLU A 8 5.80 5.23 -35.64
C GLU A 8 4.64 6.20 -35.36
N GLY A 9 4.64 6.80 -34.16
CA GLY A 9 3.61 7.75 -33.71
C GLY A 9 2.45 7.17 -32.90
N PHE A 10 2.36 5.85 -32.71
CA PHE A 10 1.36 5.21 -31.83
C PHE A 10 1.90 4.77 -30.46
N GLU A 11 3.20 4.98 -30.19
CA GLU A 11 3.81 4.72 -28.90
C GLU A 11 4.06 6.02 -28.13
N ALA A 12 3.41 6.18 -26.98
CA ALA A 12 3.66 7.27 -26.05
C ALA A 12 4.51 6.74 -24.87
N PRO A 13 5.63 7.40 -24.51
CA PRO A 13 6.44 6.98 -23.37
C PRO A 13 5.65 7.19 -22.08
N ILE A 14 5.22 6.09 -21.43
CA ILE A 14 4.61 6.14 -20.10
C ILE A 14 5.71 5.98 -19.06
N HIS A 15 5.88 6.99 -18.22
CA HIS A 15 6.78 6.91 -17.08
C HIS A 15 6.25 5.92 -16.05
N ARG A 16 7.11 5.02 -15.53
CA ARG A 16 6.72 4.03 -14.51
C ARG A 16 6.08 4.67 -13.28
N ALA A 17 6.42 5.92 -12.96
CA ALA A 17 5.79 6.70 -11.89
C ALA A 17 4.25 6.88 -12.03
N LEU A 18 3.69 6.74 -13.24
CA LEU A 18 2.24 6.78 -13.46
C LEU A 18 1.54 5.47 -13.13
N ALA A 19 2.23 4.33 -13.23
CA ALA A 19 1.65 3.00 -13.09
C ALA A 19 2.05 2.31 -11.77
N GLU A 20 3.20 2.68 -11.21
CA GLU A 20 3.77 2.02 -10.04
C GLU A 20 3.37 2.77 -8.76
N PRO A 21 2.86 2.08 -7.73
CA PRO A 21 2.48 2.72 -6.48
C PRO A 21 3.66 3.50 -5.87
N ILE A 22 3.41 4.72 -5.38
CA ILE A 22 4.43 5.50 -4.67
C ILE A 22 4.70 4.83 -3.32
N LEU A 23 5.79 4.06 -3.27
CA LEU A 23 6.29 3.40 -2.07
C LEU A 23 7.10 4.40 -1.24
N LEU A 24 6.73 4.56 0.02
CA LEU A 24 7.46 5.34 1.01
C LEU A 24 8.18 4.35 1.92
N GLY A 25 9.50 4.17 1.72
CA GLY A 25 10.30 3.22 2.51
C GLY A 25 9.93 1.75 2.33
N GLY A 26 9.31 1.40 1.20
CA GLY A 26 8.86 0.03 0.92
C GLY A 26 7.43 -0.28 1.32
N ALA A 27 6.63 0.68 1.81
CA ALA A 27 5.20 0.54 2.06
C ALA A 27 4.38 1.61 1.30
N PRO A 28 3.11 1.34 0.91
CA PRO A 28 2.26 2.36 0.31
C PRO A 28 2.06 3.53 1.26
N ARG A 29 2.19 4.78 0.76
CA ARG A 29 2.15 6.00 1.58
C ARG A 29 0.98 6.03 2.58
N THR A 30 -0.19 5.60 2.15
CA THR A 30 -1.43 5.65 2.95
C THR A 30 -1.32 4.79 4.21
N VAL A 31 -0.75 3.60 4.10
CA VAL A 31 -0.58 2.67 5.23
C VAL A 31 0.44 3.21 6.22
N ALA A 32 1.55 3.75 5.71
CA ALA A 32 2.59 4.35 6.54
C ALA A 32 2.05 5.54 7.36
N ILE A 33 1.23 6.40 6.73
CA ILE A 33 0.59 7.54 7.41
C ILE A 33 -0.38 7.04 8.48
N VAL A 34 -1.30 6.13 8.14
CA VAL A 34 -2.29 5.61 9.11
C VAL A 34 -1.61 4.97 10.32
N ASN A 35 -0.58 4.14 10.09
CA ASN A 35 0.15 3.51 11.19
C ASN A 35 0.92 4.53 12.03
N GLY A 36 1.57 5.51 11.39
CA GLY A 36 2.24 6.62 12.08
C GLY A 36 1.27 7.44 12.95
N THR A 37 0.07 7.73 12.44
CA THR A 37 -0.97 8.43 13.20
C THR A 37 -1.48 7.61 14.38
N LEU A 38 -1.73 6.31 14.19
CA LEU A 38 -2.13 5.40 15.29
C LEU A 38 -1.06 5.33 16.37
N ALA A 39 0.21 5.18 16.00
CA ALA A 39 1.32 5.19 16.94
C ALA A 39 1.44 6.53 17.69
N ALA A 40 1.30 7.65 17.00
CA ALA A 40 1.34 8.98 17.60
C ALA A 40 0.15 9.21 18.56
N ALA A 41 -1.06 8.80 18.16
CA ALA A 41 -2.24 8.89 19.01
C ALA A 41 -2.09 8.08 20.31
N LEU A 42 -1.53 6.86 20.21
CA LEU A 42 -1.28 6.02 21.39
C LEU A 42 -0.11 6.54 22.25
N GLY A 43 0.99 6.92 21.62
CA GLY A 43 2.21 7.33 22.32
C GLY A 43 2.12 8.71 22.95
N LEU A 44 1.62 9.70 22.20
CA LEU A 44 1.50 11.08 22.66
C LEU A 44 0.14 11.36 23.30
N GLY A 45 -0.96 10.82 22.75
CA GLY A 45 -2.31 11.06 23.25
C GLY A 45 -2.61 10.34 24.56
N LEU A 46 -2.22 9.06 24.67
CA LEU A 46 -2.44 8.24 25.86
C LEU A 46 -1.21 8.21 26.81
N GLN A 47 -0.13 8.95 26.48
CA GLN A 47 1.20 8.89 27.10
C GLN A 47 1.84 7.48 27.16
N GLN A 48 1.26 6.49 26.49
CA GLN A 48 1.76 5.12 26.45
C GLN A 48 2.84 5.00 25.36
N TRP A 49 3.93 5.74 25.49
CA TRP A 49 4.98 5.84 24.48
C TRP A 49 5.58 4.48 24.08
N ILE A 50 5.68 3.53 25.03
CA ILE A 50 6.12 2.15 24.76
C ILE A 50 5.10 1.43 23.86
N ALA A 51 3.81 1.49 24.20
CA ALA A 51 2.77 0.89 23.38
C ALA A 51 2.73 1.52 21.98
N GLY A 52 2.89 2.84 21.89
CA GLY A 52 3.01 3.57 20.63
C GLY A 52 4.21 3.11 19.79
N LEU A 53 5.39 2.91 20.39
CA LEU A 53 6.57 2.38 19.71
C LEU A 53 6.39 0.93 19.24
N VAL A 54 5.78 0.08 20.06
CA VAL A 54 5.50 -1.32 19.69
C VAL A 54 4.55 -1.35 18.51
N VAL A 55 3.46 -0.58 18.55
CA VAL A 55 2.49 -0.48 17.44
C VAL A 55 3.16 0.09 16.19
N TRP A 56 4.00 1.11 16.34
CA TRP A 56 4.73 1.69 15.22
C TRP A 56 5.65 0.67 14.56
N ALA A 57 6.53 0.03 15.35
CA ALA A 57 7.49 -0.94 14.86
C ALA A 57 6.79 -2.14 14.21
N PHE A 58 5.86 -2.79 14.92
CA PHE A 58 5.13 -3.93 14.36
C PHE A 58 4.32 -3.54 13.13
N GLY A 59 3.53 -2.48 13.19
CA GLY A 59 2.69 -2.04 12.07
C GLY A 59 3.52 -1.63 10.85
N HIS A 60 4.68 -1.01 11.05
CA HIS A 60 5.53 -0.56 9.96
C HIS A 60 6.29 -1.72 9.32
N THR A 61 6.85 -2.62 10.14
CA THR A 61 7.48 -3.85 9.64
C THR A 61 6.48 -4.70 8.85
N LEU A 62 5.25 -4.83 9.34
CA LEU A 62 4.20 -5.61 8.68
C LEU A 62 3.74 -4.94 7.37
N ALA A 63 3.65 -3.61 7.34
CA ALA A 63 3.35 -2.84 6.13
C ALA A 63 4.44 -3.00 5.05
N VAL A 64 5.72 -2.92 5.43
CA VAL A 64 6.85 -3.11 4.52
C VAL A 64 6.92 -4.55 4.02
N PHE A 65 6.65 -5.53 4.88
CA PHE A 65 6.61 -6.94 4.49
C PHE A 65 5.48 -7.24 3.52
N ALA A 66 4.26 -6.74 3.79
CA ALA A 66 3.11 -6.90 2.92
C ALA A 66 3.35 -6.28 1.53
N ALA A 67 3.90 -5.07 1.49
CA ALA A 67 4.22 -4.37 0.26
C ALA A 67 5.39 -4.99 -0.52
N ARG A 68 6.34 -5.63 0.17
CA ARG A 68 7.35 -6.50 -0.46
C ARG A 68 6.75 -7.78 -1.05
N ARG A 69 5.70 -8.32 -0.43
CA ARG A 69 5.07 -9.57 -0.85
C ARG A 69 4.20 -9.35 -2.09
N ASP A 70 3.38 -8.32 -2.06
CA ASP A 70 2.48 -7.97 -3.15
C ASP A 70 2.02 -6.49 -3.00
N PRO A 71 2.39 -5.61 -3.93
CA PRO A 71 2.10 -4.17 -3.86
C PRO A 71 0.60 -3.85 -3.95
N ASP A 72 -0.21 -4.74 -4.52
CA ASP A 72 -1.65 -4.51 -4.75
C ASP A 72 -2.55 -5.03 -3.63
N VAL A 73 -1.99 -5.70 -2.60
CA VAL A 73 -2.76 -6.29 -1.48
C VAL A 73 -3.72 -5.29 -0.84
N PHE A 74 -3.26 -4.05 -0.62
CA PHE A 74 -4.09 -3.02 0.01
C PHE A 74 -5.19 -2.50 -0.91
N ALA A 75 -4.94 -2.41 -2.23
CA ALA A 75 -5.95 -2.01 -3.20
C ALA A 75 -7.04 -3.09 -3.35
N VAL A 76 -6.63 -4.37 -3.40
CA VAL A 76 -7.54 -5.52 -3.43
C VAL A 76 -8.32 -5.62 -2.12
N LEU A 77 -7.67 -5.47 -0.96
CA LEU A 77 -8.35 -5.49 0.33
C LEU A 77 -9.37 -4.36 0.46
N ALA A 78 -9.02 -3.14 0.04
CA ALA A 78 -9.94 -2.00 0.02
C ALA A 78 -11.09 -2.18 -0.97
N ARG A 79 -10.89 -2.97 -2.04
CA ARG A 79 -11.96 -3.38 -2.95
C ARG A 79 -12.85 -4.44 -2.31
N HIS A 80 -12.24 -5.42 -1.65
CA HIS A 80 -12.93 -6.50 -0.95
C HIS A 80 -13.81 -5.99 0.20
N LEU A 81 -13.29 -5.08 1.03
CA LEU A 81 -14.07 -4.45 2.11
C LEU A 81 -15.25 -3.61 1.59
N ARG A 82 -15.16 -3.11 0.35
CA ARG A 82 -16.19 -2.28 -0.28
C ARG A 82 -17.24 -3.11 -1.02
N GLN A 83 -16.85 -4.29 -1.49
CA GLN A 83 -17.77 -5.25 -2.08
C GLN A 83 -18.52 -5.97 -0.96
N ARG A 84 -19.84 -5.80 -0.90
CA ARG A 84 -20.68 -6.62 -0.02
C ARG A 84 -20.54 -8.08 -0.47
N GLY A 85 -20.25 -8.98 0.47
CA GLY A 85 -20.10 -10.41 0.20
C GLY A 85 -21.38 -10.99 -0.40
N TYR A 86 -21.44 -11.04 -1.73
CA TYR A 86 -22.49 -11.72 -2.46
C TYR A 86 -21.93 -13.02 -3.01
N PHE A 87 -22.08 -14.08 -2.21
CA PHE A 87 -22.03 -15.45 -2.70
C PHE A 87 -23.41 -16.04 -2.50
N ALA A 88 -24.39 -15.61 -3.32
CA ALA A 88 -25.64 -16.35 -3.45
C ALA A 88 -25.46 -17.35 -4.59
N CYS A 89 -25.49 -18.62 -4.24
CA CYS A 89 -25.80 -19.71 -5.15
C CYS A 89 -27.18 -20.23 -4.74
#